data_AF-A0AAU8CYP0-F1
#
_entry.id   AF-A0AAU8CYP0-F1
#
_cell.length_a   1.000
_cell.length_b   1.000
_cell.length_c   1.000
_cell.angle_alpha   90.00
_cell.angle_beta   90.00
_cell.angle_gamma   90.00
#
_symmetry.space_group_name_H-M   'P 1'
#
loop_
_entity.id
_entity.type
_entity.pdbx_description
1 polymer ?
#
loop_
_entity_poly.entity_id
_entity_poly.type
_entity_poly.pdbx_seq_one_letter_code
_entity_poly.pdbx_strand_id
1 'polypeptide(L)'
;MNSPNLSAFYADVVDGDTLRDVRSGTEIRLYGADACDFSQRAFAFEAVHCLRDPACTMLIKWTADRPISCRARSKDRCGRVLATCSFDEVPDLQQG
;
A
#
# COMPACT_ATOMS: atom_id res chain seq x y z
N MET A 1 1.98 -5.57 22.05
CA MET A 1 0.62 -5.14 21.67
C MET A 1 0.26 -5.88 20.40
N ASN A 2 -0.85 -6.64 20.37
CA ASN A 2 -1.28 -7.34 19.16
C ASN A 2 -1.78 -6.31 18.14
N SER A 3 -1.10 -6.22 17.01
CA SER A 3 -1.54 -5.36 15.91
C SER A 3 -2.73 -6.02 15.19
N PRO A 4 -3.78 -5.27 14.84
CA PRO A 4 -4.99 -5.84 14.24
C PRO A 4 -4.68 -6.46 12.87
N ASN A 5 -5.21 -7.65 12.61
CA ASN A 5 -5.26 -8.19 11.25
C ASN A 5 -6.43 -7.52 10.52
N LEU A 6 -6.14 -6.95 9.35
CA LEU A 6 -7.13 -6.39 8.43
C LEU A 6 -7.33 -7.44 7.34
N SER A 7 -8.46 -8.15 7.34
CA SER A 7 -8.64 -9.33 6.49
C SER A 7 -9.68 -9.12 5.40
N ALA A 8 -9.37 -9.61 4.20
CA ALA A 8 -10.28 -9.75 3.06
C ALA A 8 -11.09 -8.47 2.72
N PHE A 9 -10.38 -7.39 2.42
CA PHE A 9 -10.98 -6.11 2.03
C PHE A 9 -10.53 -5.65 0.64
N TYR A 10 -11.34 -4.84 -0.02
CA TYR A 10 -10.98 -4.16 -1.25
C TYR A 10 -10.33 -2.81 -0.93
N ALA A 11 -9.35 -2.41 -1.73
CA ALA A 11 -8.60 -1.20 -1.48
C ALA A 11 -8.55 -0.27 -2.70
N ASP A 12 -8.75 1.02 -2.45
CA ASP A 12 -8.30 2.08 -3.35
C ASP A 12 -6.78 2.25 -3.20
N VAL A 13 -6.10 2.60 -4.29
CA VAL A 13 -4.70 3.03 -4.26
C VAL A 13 -4.65 4.54 -4.06
N VAL A 14 -4.04 4.97 -2.96
CA VAL A 14 -3.89 6.38 -2.59
C VAL A 14 -2.61 6.98 -3.15
N ASP A 15 -1.52 6.21 -3.21
CA ASP A 15 -0.24 6.54 -3.85
C ASP A 15 0.56 5.21 -4.04
N GLY A 16 1.83 5.28 -4.44
CA GLY A 16 2.59 4.07 -4.82
C GLY A 16 2.92 3.11 -3.67
N ASP A 17 2.62 3.47 -2.42
CA ASP A 17 2.83 2.62 -1.24
C ASP A 17 1.69 2.69 -0.20
N THR A 18 0.61 3.43 -0.48
CA THR A 18 -0.53 3.60 0.42
C THR A 18 -1.81 3.06 -0.20
N LEU A 19 -2.49 2.24 0.58
CA LEU A 19 -3.80 1.68 0.29
C LEU A 19 -4.85 2.28 1.21
N ARG A 20 -6.10 2.35 0.75
CA ARG A 20 -7.25 2.72 1.57
C ARG A 20 -8.34 1.68 1.46
N ASP A 21 -8.72 1.08 2.59
CA ASP A 21 -9.86 0.18 2.66
C ASP A 21 -11.15 0.93 2.25
N VAL A 22 -11.82 0.45 1.20
CA VAL A 22 -13.02 1.09 0.63
C VAL A 22 -14.21 1.12 1.60
N ARG A 23 -14.22 0.24 2.61
CA ARG A 23 -15.31 0.14 3.60
C ARG A 23 -15.03 0.95 4.85
N SER A 24 -13.83 0.82 5.41
CA SER A 24 -13.48 1.47 6.68
C SER A 24 -12.86 2.86 6.51
N GLY A 25 -12.37 3.18 5.31
CA GLY A 25 -11.58 4.39 5.06
C GLY A 25 -10.19 4.36 5.70
N THR A 26 -9.78 3.22 6.27
CA THR A 26 -8.47 3.09 6.92
C THR A 26 -7.35 3.18 5.89
N GLU A 27 -6.44 4.12 6.09
CA GLU A 27 -5.21 4.21 5.30
C GLU A 27 -4.11 3.31 5.85
N ILE A 28 -3.48 2.57 4.95
CA ILE A 28 -2.52 1.52 5.22
C ILE A 28 -1.29 1.80 4.36
N ARG A 29 -0.16 2.10 5.01
CA ARG A 29 1.14 2.23 4.35
C ARG A 29 1.83 0.87 4.32
N LEU A 30 2.35 0.51 3.15
CA LEU A 30 3.07 -0.73 2.94
C LEU A 30 4.44 -0.69 3.64
N TYR A 31 4.66 -1.65 4.53
CA TYR A 31 5.92 -1.77 5.25
C TYR A 31 7.06 -2.17 4.31
N GLY A 32 8.15 -1.40 4.34
CA GLY A 32 9.34 -1.67 3.54
C GLY A 32 9.24 -1.19 2.09
N ALA A 33 8.12 -0.59 1.70
CA ALA A 33 7.97 0.15 0.45
C ALA A 33 8.04 1.65 0.73
N ASP A 34 8.72 2.38 -0.16
CA ASP A 34 8.71 3.84 -0.19
C ASP A 34 8.53 4.26 -1.65
N ALA A 35 7.41 4.90 -1.94
CA ALA A 35 7.06 5.38 -3.27
C ALA A 35 6.76 6.87 -3.23
N CYS A 36 6.80 7.51 -4.39
CA CYS A 36 6.43 8.91 -4.48
C CYS A 36 4.94 9.13 -4.18
N ASP A 37 4.64 10.15 -3.37
CA ASP A 37 3.28 10.63 -3.13
C ASP A 37 2.74 11.35 -4.39
N PHE A 38 1.47 11.14 -4.75
CA PHE A 38 0.83 11.79 -5.91
C PHE A 38 0.86 13.31 -5.88
N SER A 39 0.81 13.90 -4.68
CA SER A 39 0.82 15.35 -4.48
C SER A 39 2.23 15.94 -4.52
N GLN A 40 3.26 15.09 -4.43
CA GLN A 40 4.63 15.55 -4.39
C GLN A 40 5.11 15.93 -5.80
N ARG A 41 5.54 17.17 -5.94
CA ARG A 41 6.34 17.61 -7.09
C ARG A 41 7.80 17.46 -6.72
N ALA A 42 8.42 16.37 -7.16
CA ALA A 42 9.86 16.19 -7.02
C ALA A 42 10.57 17.12 -8.02
N PHE A 43 11.04 18.27 -7.54
CA PHE A 43 11.90 19.18 -8.31
C PHE A 43 13.35 18.66 -8.25
N ALA A 44 13.64 17.58 -8.97
CA ALA A 44 14.99 17.31 -9.45
C ALA A 44 15.19 18.05 -10.79
N PHE A 45 16.41 18.03 -11.34
CA PHE A 45 16.76 18.63 -12.65
C PHE A 45 15.77 18.27 -13.78
N GLU A 46 15.01 17.17 -13.61
CA GLU A 46 13.79 16.87 -14.34
C GLU A 46 12.63 16.63 -13.36
N ALA A 47 11.45 17.19 -13.65
CA ALA A 47 10.26 16.98 -12.84
C ALA A 47 9.76 15.54 -13.01
N VAL A 48 9.86 14.72 -11.95
CA VAL A 48 9.25 13.39 -11.94
C VAL A 48 7.77 13.55 -11.62
N HIS A 49 6.92 13.08 -12.54
CA HIS A 49 5.47 13.06 -12.34
C HIS A 49 5.03 11.77 -11.63
N CYS A 50 4.79 11.84 -10.33
CA CYS A 50 4.42 10.72 -9.47
C CYS A 50 3.08 10.05 -9.86
N LEU A 51 2.20 10.76 -10.58
CA LEU A 51 0.99 10.18 -11.19
C LEU A 51 1.28 9.14 -12.27
N ARG A 52 2.45 9.20 -12.92
CA ARG A 52 2.92 8.21 -13.90
C ARG A 52 3.95 7.26 -13.29
N ASP A 53 4.04 7.22 -11.96
CA ASP A 53 4.97 6.34 -11.28
C ASP A 53 4.60 4.87 -11.57
N PRO A 54 5.55 4.04 -12.03
CA PRO A 54 5.31 2.62 -12.27
C PRO A 54 4.82 1.86 -11.04
N ALA A 55 5.23 2.26 -9.83
CA ALA A 55 4.78 1.66 -8.57
C ALA A 55 3.27 1.85 -8.37
N CYS A 56 2.73 3.03 -8.64
CA CYS A 56 1.29 3.28 -8.60
C CYS A 56 0.54 2.37 -9.59
N THR A 57 1.02 2.30 -10.83
CA THR A 57 0.40 1.47 -11.86
C THR A 57 0.43 -0.01 -11.47
N MET A 58 1.55 -0.47 -10.92
CA MET A 58 1.71 -1.84 -10.45
C MET A 58 0.80 -2.13 -9.26
N LEU A 59 0.71 -1.21 -8.29
CA LEU A 59 -0.09 -1.40 -7.10
C LEU A 59 -1.59 -1.44 -7.43
N ILE A 60 -2.05 -0.60 -8.36
CA ILE A 60 -3.43 -0.65 -8.89
C ILE A 60 -3.71 -2.02 -9.50
N LYS A 61 -2.83 -2.53 -10.37
CA LYS A 61 -2.99 -3.85 -10.96
C LYS A 61 -2.97 -4.96 -9.91
N TRP A 62 -2.17 -4.78 -8.87
CA TRP A 62 -2.01 -5.72 -7.78
C TRP A 62 -3.21 -5.74 -6.82
N THR A 63 -3.96 -4.65 -6.68
CA THR A 63 -5.21 -4.62 -5.89
C THR A 63 -6.49 -4.82 -6.71
N ALA A 64 -6.41 -4.74 -8.04
CA ALA A 64 -7.57 -4.81 -8.92
C ALA A 64 -8.41 -6.07 -8.71
N ASP A 65 -9.71 -5.87 -8.51
CA ASP A 65 -10.77 -6.88 -8.48
C ASP A 65 -10.57 -8.04 -7.50
N ARG A 66 -9.72 -7.89 -6.48
CA ARG A 66 -9.49 -8.93 -5.48
C ARG A 66 -9.37 -8.40 -4.05
N PRO A 67 -9.85 -9.16 -3.06
CA PRO A 67 -9.66 -8.82 -1.66
C PRO A 67 -8.19 -9.04 -1.25
N ILE A 68 -7.71 -8.19 -0.35
CA ILE A 68 -6.38 -8.27 0.25
C ILE A 68 -6.49 -8.43 1.77
N SER A 69 -5.44 -9.00 2.36
CA SER A 69 -5.28 -9.15 3.80
C SER A 69 -3.96 -8.52 4.22
N CYS A 70 -4.00 -7.71 5.28
CA CYS A 70 -2.83 -7.01 5.81
C CYS A 70 -2.59 -7.38 7.28
N ARG A 71 -1.34 -7.69 7.59
CA ARG A 71 -0.85 -7.84 8.96
C ARG A 71 -0.24 -6.52 9.42
N ALA A 72 -0.94 -5.82 10.31
CA ALA A 72 -0.42 -4.57 10.87
C ALA A 72 0.84 -4.82 11.70
N ARG A 73 1.80 -3.90 11.61
CA ARG A 73 3.05 -3.89 12.38
C ARG A 73 3.05 -2.79 13.42
N SER A 74 2.68 -1.58 13.01
CA SER A 74 2.64 -0.40 13.86
C SER A 74 1.70 0.66 13.28
N LYS A 75 1.73 1.87 13.85
CA LYS A 75 1.22 3.08 13.20
C LYS A 75 2.39 4.00 12.88
N ASP A 76 2.34 4.68 11.74
CA ASP A 76 3.32 5.72 11.42
C ASP A 76 3.03 7.02 12.18
N ARG A 77 3.91 8.02 12.04
CA ARG A 77 3.75 9.32 12.74
C ARG A 77 2.48 10.07 12.34
N CYS A 78 1.95 9.79 11.15
CA CYS A 78 0.77 10.42 10.59
C CYS A 78 -0.52 9.68 11.00
N GLY A 79 -0.40 8.58 11.74
CA GLY A 79 -1.52 7.78 12.24
C GLY A 79 -1.99 6.68 11.28
N ARG A 80 -1.34 6.52 10.12
CA ARG A 80 -1.64 5.44 9.16
C ARG A 80 -1.19 4.09 9.73
N VAL A 81 -1.89 3.03 9.37
CA VAL A 81 -1.48 1.67 9.74
C VAL A 81 -0.29 1.28 8.89
N LEU A 82 0.84 0.89 9.50
CA LEU A 82 1.99 0.35 8.79
C LEU A 82 1.87 -1.18 8.75
N ALA A 83 1.76 -1.78 7.57
CA ALA A 83 1.43 -3.21 7.44
C ALA A 83 2.12 -3.89 6.25
N THR A 84 2.24 -5.22 6.30
CA THR A 84 2.51 -6.06 5.12
C THR A 84 1.21 -6.65 4.61
N CYS A 85 0.96 -6.54 3.31
CA CYS A 85 -0.29 -6.98 2.68
C CYS A 85 -0.05 -8.10 1.66
N SER A 86 -0.98 -9.03 1.59
CA SER A 86 -0.98 -10.18 0.68
C SER A 86 -2.40 -10.47 0.20
N PHE A 87 -2.51 -11.41 -0.73
CA PHE A 87 -3.75 -11.96 -1.25
C PHE A 87 -3.63 -13.46 -1.03
N ASP A 88 -4.74 -14.12 -0.67
CA ASP A 88 -4.74 -15.52 -0.21
C ASP A 88 -4.22 -16.51 -1.27
N GLU A 89 -4.11 -16.08 -2.54
CA GLU A 89 -3.67 -16.93 -3.67
C GLU A 89 -2.16 -16.95 -3.94
N VAL A 90 -1.34 -16.06 -3.34
CA VAL A 90 0.12 -16.11 -3.54
C VAL A 90 0.81 -16.35 -2.22
N PRO A 91 1.28 -17.59 -1.96
CA PRO A 91 2.22 -17.81 -0.88
C PRO A 91 3.44 -16.92 -1.11
N ASP A 92 3.84 -16.17 -0.08
CA ASP A 92 5.14 -15.51 -0.06
C ASP A 92 6.19 -16.55 -0.47
N LEU A 93 7.03 -16.25 -1.47
CA LEU A 93 8.16 -17.08 -1.86
C LEU A 93 9.23 -17.05 -0.75
N GLN A 94 8.92 -17.69 0.38
CA GLN A 94 9.87 -18.11 1.38
C GLN A 94 9.87 -19.64 1.41
N GLN A 95 10.43 -20.25 0.37
CA GLN A 95 11.11 -21.54 0.52
C GLN A 95 12.43 -21.48 -0.24
N GLY A 96 13.51 -21.49 0.55
CA GLY A 96 14.91 -21.44 0.17
C GLY A 96 15.75 -21.38 1.42
#